data_AF-A0A847FZV6-F1
#
_entry.id   AF-A0A847FZV6-F1
#
_cell.length_a   1.000
_cell.length_b   1.000
_cell.length_c   1.000
_cell.angle_alpha   90.00
_cell.angle_beta   90.00
_cell.angle_gamma   90.00
#
_symmetry.space_group_name_H-M   'P 1'
#
loop_
_entity.id
_entity.type
_entity.pdbx_description
1 polymer ?
#
loop_
_entity_poly.entity_id
_entity_poly.type
_entity_poly.pdbx_seq_one_letter_code
_entity_poly.pdbx_strand_id
1 'polypeptide(L)'
;MPKKELIPDSIQYFLLSVILWFVVDFGTAGGFRFYYYEKIWPTILLFYLGFPLIFSLLIFRLKWNNRRLFFGMLVTVFIVEILFTRNPLLMSFPNLLWGIPLAVLIYIPLVYFPLWLIRKAIKQHLMIILLCSISVLAVTLLTIFGGK
;
A
#
# COMPACT_ATOMS: atom_id res chain seq x y z
N MET A 1 -26.23 -3.30 -26.24
CA MET A 1 -26.15 -2.13 -25.32
C MET A 1 -24.93 -2.29 -24.44
N PRO A 2 -23.95 -1.36 -24.44
CA PRO A 2 -22.85 -1.43 -23.48
C PRO A 2 -23.42 -1.24 -22.07
N LYS A 3 -23.13 -2.18 -21.16
CA LYS A 3 -23.47 -2.05 -19.74
C LYS A 3 -22.78 -0.79 -19.21
N LYS A 4 -23.56 0.24 -18.89
CA LYS A 4 -23.07 1.44 -18.22
C LYS A 4 -22.55 0.98 -16.85
N GLU A 5 -21.24 1.01 -16.65
CA GLU A 5 -20.67 0.72 -15.33
C GLU A 5 -21.23 1.74 -14.33
N LEU A 6 -21.80 1.26 -13.23
CA LEU A 6 -22.46 2.09 -12.22
C LEU A 6 -21.49 3.09 -11.55
N ILE A 7 -20.19 2.78 -11.56
CA ILE A 7 -19.13 3.54 -10.90
C ILE A 7 -17.91 3.58 -11.82
N PRO A 8 -17.31 4.76 -12.10
CA PRO A 8 -16.07 4.86 -12.88
C PRO A 8 -14.91 4.09 -12.26
N ASP A 9 -14.06 3.49 -13.10
CA ASP A 9 -12.85 2.76 -12.68
C ASP A 9 -11.95 3.55 -11.72
N SER A 10 -11.83 4.87 -11.91
CA SER A 10 -11.03 5.73 -11.04
C SER A 10 -11.57 5.80 -9.61
N ILE A 11 -12.90 5.79 -9.46
CA ILE A 11 -13.59 5.79 -8.16
C ILE A 11 -13.49 4.41 -7.54
N GLN A 12 -13.69 3.34 -8.31
CA GLN A 12 -13.50 1.98 -7.83
C GLN A 12 -12.07 1.77 -7.30
N TYR A 13 -11.07 2.23 -8.06
CA TYR A 13 -9.65 2.13 -7.68
C TYR A 13 -9.40 2.87 -6.38
N PHE A 14 -9.88 4.10 -6.29
CA PHE A 14 -9.71 4.94 -5.10
C PHE A 14 -10.30 4.24 -3.86
N LEU A 15 -11.57 3.82 -3.92
CA LEU A 15 -12.25 3.18 -2.79
C LEU A 15 -11.57 1.88 -2.36
N LEU A 16 -11.22 1.01 -3.32
CA LEU A 16 -10.49 -0.23 -3.03
C LEU A 16 -9.13 0.04 -2.42
N SER A 17 -8.41 1.06 -2.89
CA SER A 17 -7.10 1.44 -2.35
C SER A 17 -7.22 1.98 -0.93
N VAL A 18 -8.24 2.79 -0.61
CA VAL A 18 -8.50 3.27 0.75
C VAL A 18 -8.77 2.10 1.70
N ILE A 19 -9.64 1.17 1.31
CA ILE A 19 -9.98 -0.01 2.11
C ILE A 19 -8.74 -0.88 2.32
N LEU A 20 -7.99 -1.15 1.25
CA LEU A 20 -6.81 -2.01 1.32
C LEU A 20 -5.72 -1.37 2.18
N TRP A 21 -5.53 -0.06 2.10
CA TRP A 21 -4.61 0.67 2.96
C TRP A 21 -5.00 0.52 4.42
N PHE A 22 -6.27 0.76 4.76
CA PHE A 22 -6.77 0.57 6.13
C PHE A 22 -6.46 -0.83 6.65
N VAL A 23 -6.76 -1.88 5.87
CA VAL A 23 -6.53 -3.28 6.27
C VAL A 23 -5.04 -3.56 6.48
N VAL A 24 -4.19 -3.10 5.56
CA VAL A 24 -2.74 -3.33 5.64
C VAL A 24 -2.15 -2.56 6.83
N ASP A 25 -2.51 -1.30 7.04
CA ASP A 25 -2.03 -0.49 8.18
C ASP A 25 -2.51 -1.07 9.52
N PHE A 26 -3.76 -1.54 9.58
CA PHE A 26 -4.34 -2.21 10.75
C PHE A 26 -3.57 -3.45 11.19
N GLY A 27 -3.17 -4.29 10.24
CA GLY A 27 -2.33 -5.45 10.53
C GLY A 27 -0.87 -5.08 10.82
N THR A 28 -0.29 -4.20 10.02
CA THR A 28 1.16 -3.96 10.01
C THR A 28 1.60 -2.89 11.01
N ALA A 29 1.36 -1.60 10.75
CA ALA A 29 1.85 -0.53 11.61
C ALA A 29 1.02 -0.40 12.90
N GLY A 30 -0.30 -0.54 12.82
CA GLY A 30 -1.19 -0.42 13.97
C GLY A 30 -1.22 -1.67 14.86
N GLY A 31 -0.93 -2.85 14.32
CA GLY A 31 -0.93 -4.11 15.09
C GLY A 31 -2.19 -4.32 15.92
N PHE A 32 -3.36 -4.00 15.37
CA PHE A 32 -4.66 -4.08 16.04
C PHE A 32 -4.84 -3.20 17.30
N ARG A 33 -3.95 -2.22 17.52
CA ARG A 33 -4.00 -1.31 18.69
C ARG A 33 -4.80 -0.04 18.37
N PHE A 34 -6.02 0.07 18.86
CA PHE A 34 -6.86 1.26 18.65
C PHE A 34 -6.22 2.57 19.15
N TYR A 35 -5.43 2.52 20.22
CA TYR A 35 -4.71 3.69 20.74
C TYR A 35 -3.71 4.29 19.74
N TYR A 36 -3.12 3.48 18.85
CA TYR A 36 -2.26 3.98 17.77
C TYR A 36 -3.06 4.91 16.85
N TYR A 37 -4.27 4.49 16.47
CA TYR A 37 -5.14 5.27 15.60
C TYR A 37 -5.58 6.56 16.24
N GLU A 38 -5.98 6.54 17.52
CA GLU A 38 -6.39 7.76 18.23
C GLU A 38 -5.27 8.80 18.27
N LYS A 39 -4.02 8.37 18.49
CA LYS A 39 -2.88 9.27 18.65
C LYS A 39 -2.44 9.94 17.36
N ILE A 40 -2.52 9.26 16.23
CA ILE A 40 -1.97 9.76 14.95
C ILE A 40 -2.99 9.83 13.81
N TRP A 41 -4.30 9.80 14.13
CA TRP A 41 -5.39 9.77 13.15
C TRP A 41 -5.27 10.82 12.02
N PRO A 42 -4.85 12.08 12.24
CA PRO A 42 -4.82 13.06 11.15
C PRO A 42 -3.77 12.69 10.10
N THR A 43 -2.61 12.20 10.58
CA THR A 43 -1.50 11.75 9.74
C THR A 43 -1.88 10.49 8.96
N ILE A 44 -2.54 9.54 9.64
CA ILE A 44 -3.05 8.32 9.00
C ILE A 44 -4.03 8.68 7.87
N LEU A 45 -4.96 9.59 8.14
CA LEU A 45 -5.99 9.97 7.17
C LEU A 45 -5.41 10.66 5.93
N LEU A 46 -4.34 11.45 6.10
CA LEU A 46 -3.59 12.02 4.99
C LEU A 46 -3.00 10.93 4.08
N PHE A 47 -2.50 9.83 4.64
CA PHE A 47 -2.01 8.70 3.84
C PHE A 47 -3.15 7.87 3.24
N TYR A 48 -4.19 7.58 4.01
CA TYR A 48 -5.35 6.79 3.57
C TYR A 48 -6.07 7.42 2.39
N LEU A 49 -6.13 8.75 2.32
CA LEU A 49 -6.76 9.46 1.22
C LEU A 49 -5.74 9.94 0.18
N GLY A 50 -4.62 10.51 0.63
CA GLY A 50 -3.62 11.12 -0.24
C GLY A 50 -2.95 10.11 -1.15
N PHE A 51 -2.57 8.94 -0.65
CA PHE A 51 -1.91 7.94 -1.48
C PHE A 51 -2.85 7.38 -2.56
N PRO A 52 -4.06 6.88 -2.24
CA PRO A 52 -5.04 6.49 -3.25
C PRO A 52 -5.37 7.59 -4.26
N LEU A 53 -5.48 8.85 -3.80
CA LEU A 53 -5.81 9.97 -4.66
C LEU A 53 -4.69 10.26 -5.67
N ILE A 54 -3.43 10.32 -5.21
CA ILE A 54 -2.26 10.53 -6.06
C ILE A 54 -2.20 9.42 -7.11
N PHE A 55 -2.24 8.15 -6.70
CA PHE A 55 -2.14 7.05 -7.66
C PHE A 55 -3.34 6.98 -8.60
N SER A 56 -4.56 7.30 -8.15
CA SER A 56 -5.72 7.40 -9.03
C SER A 56 -5.50 8.46 -10.12
N LEU A 57 -4.95 9.63 -9.76
CA LEU A 57 -4.59 10.68 -10.72
C LEU A 57 -3.49 10.22 -11.68
N LEU A 58 -2.43 9.58 -11.18
CA LEU A 58 -1.33 9.08 -12.01
C LEU A 58 -1.81 8.01 -13.02
N ILE A 59 -2.69 7.11 -12.59
CA ILE A 59 -3.19 5.99 -13.39
C ILE A 59 -4.21 6.45 -14.43
N PHE A 60 -5.29 7.14 -14.00
CA PHE A 60 -6.44 7.38 -14.86
C PHE A 60 -6.37 8.71 -15.61
N ARG A 61 -5.74 9.74 -15.02
CA ARG A 61 -5.60 11.05 -15.67
C ARG A 61 -4.29 11.18 -16.44
N LEU A 62 -3.16 10.83 -15.82
CA LEU A 62 -1.84 10.94 -16.45
C LEU A 62 -1.42 9.68 -17.23
N LYS A 63 -2.23 8.61 -17.17
CA LYS A 63 -2.03 7.37 -17.94
C LYS A 63 -0.63 6.77 -17.75
N TRP A 64 -0.11 6.80 -16.53
CA TRP A 64 1.20 6.21 -16.22
C TRP A 64 1.19 4.71 -16.49
N ASN A 65 2.27 4.22 -17.10
CA ASN A 65 2.48 2.79 -17.33
C ASN A 65 3.01 2.09 -16.07
N ASN A 66 3.02 0.75 -16.07
CA ASN A 66 3.43 -0.04 -14.90
C ASN A 66 4.84 0.31 -14.38
N ARG A 67 5.79 0.64 -15.28
CA ARG A 67 7.15 1.04 -14.90
C ARG A 67 7.17 2.37 -14.15
N ARG A 68 6.48 3.38 -14.68
CA ARG A 68 6.37 4.71 -14.02
C ARG A 68 5.63 4.60 -12.70
N LEU A 69 4.57 3.79 -12.63
CA LEU A 69 3.86 3.53 -11.36
C LEU A 69 4.77 2.86 -10.33
N PHE A 70 5.61 1.93 -10.75
CA PHE A 70 6.56 1.25 -9.86
C PHE A 70 7.57 2.23 -9.29
N PHE A 71 8.18 3.07 -10.14
CA PHE A 71 9.09 4.12 -9.66
C PHE A 71 8.38 5.16 -8.78
N GLY A 72 7.15 5.55 -9.14
CA GLY A 72 6.32 6.42 -8.31
C GLY A 72 6.10 5.83 -6.93
N MET A 73 5.78 4.53 -6.85
CA MET A 73 5.64 3.79 -5.60
C MET A 73 6.93 3.77 -4.80
N LEU A 74 8.08 3.49 -5.43
CA LEU A 74 9.38 3.52 -4.72
C LEU A 74 9.68 4.90 -4.12
N VAL A 75 9.40 5.97 -4.86
CA VAL A 75 9.54 7.35 -4.36
C VAL A 75 8.60 7.59 -3.19
N THR A 76 7.35 7.12 -3.27
CA THR A 76 6.40 7.27 -2.16
C THR A 76 6.83 6.46 -0.94
N VAL A 77 7.30 5.22 -1.11
CA VAL A 77 7.88 4.40 -0.02
C VAL A 77 9.02 5.15 0.64
N PHE A 78 9.94 5.72 -0.14
CA PHE A 78 11.04 6.53 0.40
C PHE A 78 10.53 7.72 1.22
N ILE A 79 9.57 8.48 0.69
CA ILE A 79 9.01 9.64 1.39
C ILE A 79 8.31 9.21 2.69
N VAL A 80 7.45 8.19 2.64
CA VAL A 80 6.71 7.74 3.81
C VAL A 80 7.66 7.16 4.83
N GLU A 81 8.44 6.15 4.45
CA GLU A 81 9.22 5.35 5.39
C GLU A 81 10.44 6.07 5.97
N ILE A 82 11.13 6.88 5.16
CA ILE A 82 12.39 7.51 5.57
C ILE A 82 12.16 8.94 6.06
N LEU A 83 11.36 9.73 5.35
CA LEU A 83 11.15 11.14 5.73
C LEU A 83 10.09 11.30 6.82
N PHE A 84 8.97 10.57 6.74
CA PHE A 84 7.85 10.73 7.67
C PHE A 84 7.92 9.78 8.88
N THR A 85 7.93 8.47 8.68
CA THR A 85 7.95 7.50 9.80
C THR A 85 9.33 7.28 10.39
N ARG A 86 10.41 7.66 9.67
CA ARG A 86 11.81 7.44 10.10
C ARG A 86 12.03 6.00 10.56
N ASN A 87 11.53 5.06 9.76
CA ASN A 87 11.49 3.65 10.12
C ASN A 87 12.91 3.14 10.44
N PRO A 88 13.17 2.65 11.67
CA PRO A 88 14.52 2.27 12.09
C PRO A 88 15.13 1.14 11.24
N LEU A 89 14.28 0.28 10.66
CA LEU A 89 14.71 -0.77 9.72
C LEU A 89 15.25 -0.19 8.41
N LEU A 90 14.84 1.02 8.05
CA LEU A 90 15.22 1.72 6.83
C LEU A 90 16.20 2.86 7.07
N MET A 91 16.60 3.09 8.32
CA MET A 91 17.52 4.15 8.73
C MET A 91 18.90 3.61 9.15
N SER A 92 19.06 2.29 9.30
CA SER A 92 20.29 1.67 9.81
C SER A 92 20.76 0.50 8.94
N PHE A 93 22.07 0.43 8.68
CA PHE A 93 22.70 -0.74 8.08
C PHE A 93 23.08 -1.76 9.18
N PRO A 94 22.89 -3.07 8.99
CA PRO A 94 22.48 -3.78 7.76
C PRO A 94 20.96 -3.93 7.56
N ASN A 95 20.13 -3.47 8.52
CA ASN A 95 18.68 -3.66 8.51
C ASN A 95 18.02 -3.15 7.21
N LEU A 96 18.55 -2.07 6.64
CA LEU A 96 18.09 -1.49 5.38
C LEU A 96 18.07 -2.47 4.21
N LEU A 97 18.99 -3.45 4.17
CA LEU A 97 19.04 -4.47 3.11
C LEU A 97 17.79 -5.35 3.10
N TRP A 98 17.18 -5.57 4.26
CA TRP A 98 15.96 -6.37 4.42
C TRP A 98 14.71 -5.51 4.50
N GLY A 99 14.83 -4.32 5.11
CA GLY A 99 13.74 -3.37 5.25
C GLY A 99 13.20 -2.87 3.92
N ILE A 100 14.08 -2.53 2.94
CA ILE A 100 13.64 -1.98 1.65
C ILE A 100 12.81 -3.02 0.88
N PRO A 101 13.27 -4.26 0.64
CA PRO A 101 12.48 -5.28 -0.02
C PRO A 101 11.13 -5.53 0.67
N LEU A 102 11.12 -5.58 2.01
CA LEU A 102 9.91 -5.81 2.78
C LEU A 102 8.91 -4.66 2.63
N ALA A 103 9.36 -3.41 2.72
CA ALA A 103 8.53 -2.24 2.49
C ALA A 103 7.96 -2.24 1.06
N VAL A 104 8.78 -2.54 0.05
CA VAL A 104 8.30 -2.66 -1.34
C VAL A 104 7.20 -3.72 -1.46
N LEU A 105 7.36 -4.89 -0.83
CA LEU A 105 6.37 -5.96 -0.84
C LEU A 105 5.05 -5.58 -0.14
N ILE A 106 5.09 -4.70 0.86
CA ILE A 106 3.90 -4.17 1.54
C ILE A 106 3.19 -3.11 0.68
N TYR A 107 3.93 -2.29 -0.08
CA TYR A 107 3.33 -1.21 -0.87
C TYR A 107 2.89 -1.63 -2.28
N ILE A 108 3.47 -2.67 -2.87
CA ILE A 108 3.00 -3.26 -4.13
C ILE A 108 1.49 -3.55 -4.09
N PRO A 109 0.92 -4.26 -3.09
CA PRO A 109 -0.51 -4.54 -3.08
C PRO A 109 -1.34 -3.25 -3.00
N LEU A 110 -0.89 -2.23 -2.28
CA LEU A 110 -1.59 -0.95 -2.13
C LEU A 110 -1.79 -0.21 -3.46
N VAL A 111 -0.86 -0.34 -4.39
CA VAL A 111 -0.95 0.27 -5.73
C VAL A 111 -1.60 -0.69 -6.74
N TYR A 112 -1.17 -1.94 -6.74
CA TYR A 112 -1.44 -2.83 -7.87
C TYR A 112 -2.63 -3.75 -7.66
N PHE A 113 -3.01 -4.13 -6.44
CA PHE A 113 -4.16 -5.02 -6.26
C PHE A 113 -5.47 -4.38 -6.71
N PRO A 114 -5.80 -3.12 -6.32
CA PRO A 114 -6.98 -2.43 -6.83
C PRO A 114 -6.96 -2.32 -8.36
N LEU A 115 -5.79 -2.01 -8.92
CA LEU A 115 -5.61 -1.90 -10.38
C LEU A 115 -5.83 -3.23 -11.11
N TRP A 116 -5.27 -4.32 -10.59
CA TRP A 116 -5.42 -5.65 -11.16
C TRP A 116 -6.84 -6.19 -11.02
N LEU A 117 -7.55 -5.82 -9.94
CA LEU A 117 -8.96 -6.20 -9.76
C LEU A 117 -9.84 -5.55 -10.83
N ILE A 118 -9.70 -4.22 -11.02
CA ILE A 118 -10.46 -3.45 -12.01
C ILE A 118 -10.15 -3.92 -13.42
N ARG A 119 -8.87 -4.13 -13.74
CA ARG A 119 -8.43 -4.65 -15.05
C ARG A 119 -8.64 -6.16 -15.23
N LYS A 120 -9.18 -6.86 -14.22
CA LYS A 120 -9.41 -8.31 -14.23
C LYS A 120 -8.13 -9.13 -14.53
N ALA A 121 -6.98 -8.63 -14.09
CA ALA A 121 -5.65 -9.21 -14.32
C ALA A 121 -5.10 -10.01 -13.13
N ILE A 122 -5.90 -10.22 -12.07
CA ILE A 122 -5.50 -10.94 -10.85
C ILE A 122 -4.85 -12.29 -11.13
N LYS A 123 -5.42 -13.10 -12.03
CA LYS A 123 -4.90 -14.44 -12.35
C LYS A 123 -3.48 -14.40 -12.93
N GLN A 124 -3.14 -13.36 -13.68
CA GLN A 124 -1.82 -13.20 -14.30
C GLN A 124 -0.74 -12.85 -13.27
N HIS A 125 -1.14 -12.29 -12.13
CA HIS A 125 -0.25 -11.82 -11.08
C HIS A 125 -0.35 -12.61 -9.78
N LEU A 126 -0.97 -13.81 -9.82
CA LEU A 126 -1.25 -14.61 -8.63
C LEU A 126 -0.01 -14.86 -7.76
N MET A 127 1.13 -15.19 -8.37
CA MET A 127 2.39 -15.41 -7.62
C MET A 127 2.86 -14.17 -6.87
N ILE A 128 2.76 -12.99 -7.50
CA ILE A 128 3.13 -11.72 -6.87
C ILE A 128 2.15 -11.41 -5.74
N ILE A 129 0.85 -11.65 -5.97
CA ILE A 129 -0.20 -11.47 -4.97
C ILE A 129 0.05 -12.35 -3.73
N LEU A 130 0.41 -13.61 -3.93
CA LEU A 130 0.73 -14.54 -2.86
C LEU A 130 1.97 -14.08 -2.08
N LEU A 131 3.04 -13.70 -2.78
CA LEU A 131 4.26 -13.20 -2.14
C LEU A 131 3.99 -11.95 -1.30
N CYS A 132 3.25 -10.98 -1.84
CA CYS A 132 2.91 -9.76 -1.11
C CYS A 132 2.00 -10.07 0.10
N SER A 133 1.00 -10.92 -0.07
CA SER A 133 0.09 -11.33 1.01
C SER A 133 0.82 -12.03 2.15
N ILE A 134 1.72 -12.96 1.83
CA ILE A 134 2.58 -13.64 2.82
C ILE A 134 3.46 -12.61 3.56
N SER A 135 4.02 -11.65 2.83
CA SER A 135 4.86 -10.60 3.43
C SER A 135 4.06 -9.73 4.40
N VAL A 136 2.86 -9.28 4.01
CA VAL A 136 1.96 -8.50 4.87
C VAL A 136 1.57 -9.30 6.12
N LEU A 137 1.23 -10.59 5.97
CA LEU A 137 0.91 -11.46 7.10
C LEU A 137 2.10 -11.65 8.04
N ALA A 138 3.30 -11.88 7.50
CA ALA A 138 4.51 -12.02 8.30
C ALA A 138 4.79 -10.75 9.12
N VAL A 139 4.70 -9.57 8.50
CA VAL A 139 4.86 -8.29 9.21
C VAL A 139 3.76 -8.10 10.25
N THR A 140 2.52 -8.43 9.92
CA THR A 140 1.40 -8.35 10.88
C THR A 140 1.68 -9.20 12.13
N LEU A 141 2.12 -10.45 11.95
CA LEU A 141 2.50 -11.32 13.05
C LEU A 141 3.68 -10.77 13.85
N LEU A 142 4.71 -10.25 13.18
CA LEU A 142 5.86 -9.62 13.84
C LEU A 142 5.44 -8.39 14.65
N THR A 143 4.52 -7.56 14.16
CA THR A 143 4.05 -6.38 14.91
C THR A 143 3.20 -6.76 16.11
N ILE A 144 2.39 -7.81 16.01
CA ILE A 144 1.54 -8.29 17.11
C ILE A 144 2.40 -8.97 18.20
N PHE A 145 3.29 -9.88 17.81
CA PHE A 145 4.01 -10.75 18.75
C PHE A 145 5.44 -10.29 19.07
N GLY A 146 6.04 -9.47 18.21
CA GLY A 146 7.39 -8.93 18.38
C GLY A 146 7.45 -7.64 19.18
N GLY A 147 6.30 -6.99 19.44
CA GLY A 147 6.20 -5.86 20.37
C GLY A 147 6.20 -6.31 21.83
N LYS A 148 7.35 -6.79 22.32
CA LYS A 148 7.69 -6.73 23.75
C LYS A 148 8.51 -5.48 24.03
#